data_AF-A0A6M0G731-F1
#
_entry.id   AF-A0A6M0G731-F1
#
_cell.length_a   1.000
_cell.length_b   1.000
_cell.length_c   1.000
_cell.angle_alpha   90.00
_cell.angle_beta   90.00
_cell.angle_gamma   90.00
#
_symmetry.space_group_name_H-M   'P 1'
#
loop_
_entity.id
_entity.type
_entity.pdbx_description
1 polymer ?
#
loop_
_entity_poly.entity_id
_entity_poly.type
_entity_poly.pdbx_seq_one_letter_code
_entity_poly.pdbx_strand_id
1 'polypeptide(L)' 'DSLEFLRDIVSADGRYDGATLSTMTHREQPWFEARGNLGELENSTEIISKDALRSYFASKLKVHA' A
#
# COMPACT_ATOMS: atom_id res chain seq x y z
N ASP A 1 -4.37 -16.06 15.91
CA ASP A 1 -3.88 -17.32 15.29
C ASP A 1 -3.37 -16.99 13.87
N SER A 2 -2.34 -17.66 13.33
CA SER A 2 -1.82 -17.38 11.97
C SER A 2 -2.89 -17.58 10.88
N LEU A 3 -3.83 -18.51 11.06
CA LEU A 3 -4.91 -18.74 10.10
C LEU A 3 -5.94 -17.61 10.11
N GLU A 4 -6.24 -17.09 11.30
CA GLU A 4 -7.14 -15.96 11.48
C GLU A 4 -6.59 -14.71 10.79
N PHE A 5 -5.30 -14.42 10.98
CA PHE A 5 -4.63 -13.30 10.32
C PHE A 5 -4.69 -13.40 8.78
N LEU A 6 -4.48 -14.59 8.21
CA LEU A 6 -4.61 -14.80 6.76
C LEU A 6 -6.05 -14.59 6.27
N ARG A 7 -7.06 -14.96 7.06
CA ARG A 7 -8.47 -14.71 6.69
C ARG A 7 -8.78 -13.23 6.65
N ASP A 8 -8.23 -12.43 7.57
CA ASP A 8 -8.42 -10.98 7.57
C ASP A 8 -7.81 -10.35 6.31
N ILE A 9 -6.60 -10.76 5.93
CA ILE A 9 -5.95 -10.32 4.69
C ILE A 9 -6.81 -10.67 3.46
N VAL A 10 -7.25 -11.93 3.35
CA VAL A 10 -8.07 -12.37 2.21
C VAL A 10 -9.43 -11.65 2.18
N SER A 11 -10.03 -11.39 3.33
CA SER A 11 -11.30 -10.65 3.45
C SER A 11 -11.15 -9.20 2.96
N ALA A 12 -10.04 -8.56 3.29
CA ALA A 12 -9.76 -7.18 2.88
C ALA A 12 -9.41 -7.07 1.38
N ASP A 13 -8.49 -7.90 0.91
CA ASP A 13 -7.81 -7.71 -0.37
C ASP A 13 -8.18 -8.76 -1.43
N GLY A 14 -8.67 -9.93 -1.03
CA GLY A 14 -8.85 -11.09 -1.92
C GLY A 14 -9.93 -10.93 -2.99
N ARG A 15 -10.75 -9.87 -2.91
CA ARG A 15 -11.72 -9.50 -3.97
C ARG A 15 -11.09 -8.78 -5.15
N TYR A 16 -9.85 -8.31 -5.02
CA TYR A 16 -9.16 -7.53 -6.03
C TYR A 16 -8.20 -8.42 -6.82
N ASP A 17 -8.10 -8.15 -8.12
CA ASP A 17 -7.03 -8.74 -8.93
C ASP A 17 -5.69 -8.01 -8.69
N GLY A 18 -4.61 -8.62 -9.19
CA GLY A 18 -3.26 -8.08 -8.99
C GLY A 18 -3.07 -6.69 -9.61
N ALA A 19 -3.74 -6.41 -10.73
CA ALA A 19 -3.69 -5.09 -11.38
C ALA A 19 -4.32 -4.02 -10.49
N THR A 20 -5.49 -4.31 -9.92
CA THR A 20 -6.20 -3.40 -9.02
C THR A 20 -5.39 -3.14 -7.75
N LEU A 21 -4.83 -4.18 -7.12
CA LEU A 21 -3.97 -4.04 -5.94
C LEU A 21 -2.72 -3.18 -6.23
N SER A 22 -2.09 -3.39 -7.39
CA SER A 22 -0.94 -2.60 -7.84
C SER A 22 -1.32 -1.13 -8.02
N THR A 23 -2.41 -0.84 -8.73
CA THR A 23 -2.90 0.53 -8.92
C THR A 23 -3.26 1.21 -7.59
N MET A 24 -3.90 0.49 -6.66
CA MET A 24 -4.20 1.02 -5.33
C MET A 24 -2.91 1.39 -4.59
N THR A 25 -1.93 0.49 -4.60
CA THR A 25 -0.63 0.67 -3.93
C THR A 25 0.15 1.85 -4.53
N HIS A 26 0.23 1.95 -5.86
CA HIS A 26 0.89 3.07 -6.55
C HIS A 26 0.26 4.45 -6.27
N ARG A 27 -1.00 4.49 -5.82
CA ARG A 27 -1.70 5.73 -5.45
C ARG A 27 -1.57 6.07 -3.96
N GLU A 28 -0.99 5.20 -3.15
CA GLU A 28 -0.71 5.54 -1.76
C GLU A 28 0.43 6.55 -1.69
N GLN A 29 0.26 7.58 -0.86
CA GLN A 29 1.24 8.66 -0.65
C GLN A 29 2.71 8.16 -0.58
N PRO A 30 3.08 7.16 0.25
CA PRO A 30 4.47 6.71 0.34
C PRO A 30 5.02 6.12 -0.96
N TRP A 31 4.17 5.45 -1.74
CA TRP A 31 4.54 4.90 -3.05
C TRP A 31 4.60 5.98 -4.12
N PHE A 32 3.63 6.90 -4.11
CA PHE A 32 3.59 8.04 -5.02
C PHE A 32 4.85 8.91 -4.88
N GLU A 33 5.22 9.25 -3.64
CA GLU A 33 6.42 10.05 -3.34
C GLU A 33 7.71 9.34 -3.77
N ALA A 34 7.85 8.05 -3.50
CA ALA A 34 9.04 7.28 -3.87
C ALA A 34 9.15 7.04 -5.38
N ARG A 35 8.02 6.92 -6.10
CA ARG A 35 8.00 6.72 -7.56
C ARG A 35 8.14 8.02 -8.35
N GLY A 36 7.77 9.16 -7.76
CA GLY A 36 7.87 10.46 -8.41
C GLY A 36 7.15 10.49 -9.77
N ASN A 37 7.90 10.75 -10.85
CA ASN A 37 7.38 10.88 -12.20
C ASN A 37 7.42 9.59 -13.04
N LEU A 38 7.75 8.44 -12.43
CA LEU A 38 7.78 7.15 -13.13
C LEU A 38 6.37 6.78 -13.64
N GLY A 39 6.29 6.28 -14.87
CA GLY A 39 5.08 5.76 -15.47
C GLY A 39 4.54 4.52 -14.74
N GLU A 40 3.28 4.15 -15.03
CA GLU A 40 2.58 3.06 -14.32
C GLU A 40 3.29 1.70 -14.42
N LEU A 41 3.95 1.43 -15.57
CA LEU A 41 4.63 0.18 -15.85
C LEU A 41 6.14 0.23 -15.59
N GLU A 42 6.66 1.39 -15.17
CA GLU A 42 8.09 1.53 -14.90
C GLU A 42 8.46 0.98 -13.52
N ASN A 43 9.62 0.34 -13.43
CA ASN A 43 10.14 -0.16 -12.18
C ASN A 43 10.75 1.01 -11.37
N SER A 44 10.51 1.01 -10.06
CA SER A 44 11.21 1.92 -9.14
C SER A 44 12.28 1.15 -8.37
N THR A 45 13.46 1.75 -8.21
CA THR A 45 14.53 1.28 -7.32
C THR A 45 14.60 2.07 -6.02
N GLU A 46 13.71 3.04 -5.85
CA GLU A 46 13.79 3.99 -4.74
C GLU A 46 13.24 3.37 -3.45
N ILE A 47 13.96 3.56 -2.35
CA ILE A 47 13.60 3.01 -1.06
C ILE A 47 12.56 3.91 -0.40
N ILE A 48 11.36 3.37 -0.16
CA ILE A 48 10.33 4.06 0.62
C ILE A 48 10.82 4.23 2.06
N SER A 49 10.85 5.47 2.55
CA SER A 49 11.31 5.76 3.90
C SER A 49 10.36 5.20 4.97
N LYS A 50 10.92 4.74 6.11
CA LYS A 50 10.13 4.26 7.25
C LYS A 50 9.22 5.36 7.83
N ASP A 51 9.65 6.62 7.75
CA ASP A 51 8.86 7.74 8.26
C ASP A 51 7.66 8.07 7.38
N ALA A 52 7.79 7.93 6.04
CA ALA A 52 6.67 8.06 5.12
C ALA A 52 5.62 6.96 5.37
N LEU A 53 6.05 5.70 5.49
CA LEU A 53 5.18 4.58 5.83
C LEU A 53 4.47 4.80 7.19
N ARG A 54 5.22 5.17 8.23
CA ARG A 54 4.67 5.43 9.57
C ARG A 54 3.61 6.52 9.51
N SER A 55 3.91 7.65 8.84
CA SER A 55 3.00 8.79 8.76
C SER A 55 1.72 8.43 8.01
N TYR A 56 1.84 7.72 6.88
CA TYR A 56 0.69 7.27 6.10
C TYR A 56 -0.22 6.35 6.90
N PHE A 57 0.29 5.24 7.44
CA PHE A 57 -0.56 4.29 8.16
C PHE A 57 -1.09 4.85 9.49
N ALA A 58 -0.32 5.70 10.18
CA ALA A 58 -0.83 6.41 11.36
C ALA A 58 -2.02 7.32 11.02
N SER A 59 -2.01 7.98 9.84
CA SER A 59 -3.16 8.77 9.40
C SER A 59 -4.39 7.91 9.11
N LYS A 60 -4.22 6.73 8.50
CA LYS A 60 -5.32 5.80 8.19
C LYS A 60 -5.99 5.25 9.44
N LEU A 61 -5.20 4.99 10.50
CA LEU A 61 -5.71 4.55 11.80
C LEU A 61 -6.51 5.66 12.52
N LYS A 62 -6.07 6.92 12.43
CA LYS A 62 -6.78 8.06 13.04
C LYS A 62 -8.13 8.38 12.38
N VAL A 63 -8.25 8.13 11.08
CA VAL A 63 -9.49 8.37 10.31
C VAL A 63 -10.59 7.35 10.66
N HIS A 64 -10.24 6.23 11.28
CA HIS A 64 -11.18 5.17 11.68
C HIS A 64 -11.33 5.05 13.21
N ALA A 65 -10.85 6.05 13.97
CA ALA A 65 -10.95 6.12 15.43
C ALA A 65 -12.10 7.03 15.88
#